data_AF-A0AAV1Z729-F1
#
_entry.id   AF-A0AAV1Z729-F1
#
_cell.length_a   1.000
_cell.length_b   1.000
_cell.length_c   1.000
_cell.angle_alpha   90.00
_cell.angle_beta   90.00
_cell.angle_gamma   90.00
#
_symmetry.space_group_name_H-M   'P 1'
#
loop_
_entity.id
_entity.type
_entity.pdbx_description
1 polymer ?
#
loop_
_entity_poly.entity_id
_entity_poly.type
_entity_poly.pdbx_seq_one_letter_code
_entity_poly.pdbx_strand_id
1 'polypeptide(L)'
;MAAASIPSTSGIQQTPTNNKEEEKVRPSTIEELLIQIENHLYKSATHRASLLIAVWSCLGGRLGYFRNIEKVFHMLYKESALMVFGGHWASMDILYKRGLARALIQYSHIMGRYVEGSEGLCSALVMAVYDPWGDPIIRRLLNQEDVELHLLKEFISSEPHELLLLRIECLVNAHFEEAAIRLLRCSLYSVSAFSLNDEECDNGKNWKWPYMEWLLRLLFRKRKLNDIILETSSCSCHDGVRLIYRSFQSSIEDSEALTETLINIFLVRDLLFKSNYCCTSELMKLWCEFQAKKQKSASEIQEAARKLLVGHASSSAQFYLFVDILWAKVSKNCFYFCIIKAV
;
A
#
# COMPACT_ATOMS: atom_id res chain seq x y z
N MET A 1 -12.91 29.74 9.71
CA MET A 1 -11.96 29.03 8.83
C MET A 1 -12.63 27.74 8.41
N ALA A 2 -13.04 27.64 7.13
CA ALA A 2 -13.70 26.44 6.61
C ALA A 2 -12.66 25.32 6.46
N ALA A 3 -12.91 24.17 7.09
CA ALA A 3 -12.07 22.99 6.91
C ALA A 3 -12.24 22.50 5.46
N ALA A 4 -11.14 22.44 4.71
CA ALA A 4 -11.13 21.78 3.41
C ALA A 4 -11.50 20.31 3.63
N SER A 5 -12.53 19.84 2.94
CA SER A 5 -13.03 18.48 3.05
C SER A 5 -13.05 17.84 1.67
N ILE A 6 -12.72 16.54 1.63
CA ILE A 6 -12.95 15.70 0.46
C ILE A 6 -14.47 15.55 0.30
N PRO A 7 -15.06 15.89 -0.87
CA PRO A 7 -16.51 15.79 -1.08
C PRO A 7 -16.98 14.34 -0.99
N SER A 8 -18.08 14.11 -0.27
CA SER A 8 -18.71 12.80 -0.11
C SER A 8 -19.73 12.54 -1.23
N THR A 9 -19.66 11.35 -1.86
CA THR A 9 -20.72 10.85 -2.73
C THR A 9 -21.76 10.12 -1.88
N SER A 10 -22.99 10.65 -1.80
CA SER A 10 -24.12 10.01 -1.12
C SER A 10 -25.30 9.79 -2.08
N GLY A 11 -25.83 8.56 -2.09
CA GLY A 11 -27.11 8.20 -2.70
C GLY A 11 -28.15 7.97 -1.59
N ILE A 12 -29.30 8.60 -1.73
CA ILE A 12 -30.40 8.68 -0.75
C ILE A 12 -31.35 7.47 -0.90
N GLN A 13 -31.83 6.92 0.22
CA GLN A 13 -33.26 6.60 0.42
C GLN A 13 -33.63 6.48 1.91
N GLN A 14 -34.81 7.01 2.25
CA GLN A 14 -35.35 7.25 3.59
C GLN A 14 -36.40 6.21 4.02
N THR A 15 -36.27 5.69 5.27
CA THR A 15 -37.27 5.35 6.33
C THR A 15 -38.50 4.45 6.06
N PRO A 16 -39.04 3.66 7.04
CA PRO A 16 -39.45 4.16 8.37
C PRO A 16 -39.28 3.26 9.62
N THR A 17 -39.55 3.93 10.73
CA THR A 17 -39.57 3.62 12.18
C THR A 17 -40.24 2.31 12.63
N ASN A 18 -39.71 1.67 13.69
CA ASN A 18 -40.56 1.15 14.77
C ASN A 18 -39.84 0.95 16.13
N ASN A 19 -40.64 0.99 17.19
CA ASN A 19 -40.33 1.15 18.62
C ASN A 19 -39.79 -0.09 19.36
N LYS A 20 -38.98 0.23 20.40
CA LYS A 20 -38.82 -0.42 21.73
C LYS A 20 -38.48 -1.91 21.83
N GLU A 21 -37.31 -2.18 22.40
CA GLU A 21 -37.16 -2.93 23.65
C GLU A 21 -35.76 -2.67 24.25
N GLU A 22 -35.72 -2.19 25.50
CA GLU A 22 -34.48 -2.01 26.26
C GLU A 22 -33.98 -3.38 26.73
N GLU A 23 -33.24 -4.04 25.84
CA GLU A 23 -32.44 -5.20 26.19
C GLU A 23 -31.26 -4.73 27.05
N LYS A 24 -31.09 -5.29 28.24
CA LYS A 24 -29.92 -5.05 29.11
C LYS A 24 -28.66 -5.55 28.40
N VAL A 25 -28.06 -4.68 27.59
CA VAL A 25 -26.84 -4.95 26.83
C VAL A 25 -25.69 -5.22 27.80
N ARG A 26 -25.13 -6.45 27.78
CA ARG A 26 -23.86 -6.76 28.46
C ARG A 26 -22.79 -5.79 27.94
N PRO A 27 -21.96 -5.18 28.80
CA PRO A 27 -20.83 -4.39 28.32
C PRO A 27 -19.91 -5.30 27.50
N SER A 28 -19.72 -4.97 26.23
CA SER A 28 -18.89 -5.76 25.30
C SER A 28 -17.46 -5.90 25.83
N THR A 29 -16.86 -7.07 25.64
CA THR A 29 -15.44 -7.27 25.95
C THR A 29 -14.56 -6.51 24.96
N ILE A 30 -13.30 -6.22 25.35
CA ILE A 30 -12.39 -5.50 24.46
C ILE A 30 -12.08 -6.33 23.20
N GLU A 31 -12.07 -7.65 23.32
CA GLU A 31 -11.93 -8.60 22.22
C GLU A 31 -13.10 -8.51 21.24
N GLU A 32 -14.35 -8.43 21.73
CA GLU A 32 -15.53 -8.26 20.89
C GLU A 32 -15.49 -6.93 20.11
N LEU A 33 -15.00 -5.86 20.74
CA LEU A 33 -14.84 -4.56 20.09
C LEU A 33 -13.75 -4.60 19.01
N LEU A 34 -12.62 -5.28 19.29
CA LEU A 34 -11.54 -5.48 18.31
C LEU A 34 -12.02 -6.30 17.11
N ILE A 35 -12.81 -7.37 17.33
CA ILE A 35 -13.40 -8.18 16.26
C ILE A 35 -14.36 -7.35 15.41
N GLN A 36 -15.17 -6.47 16.02
CA GLN A 36 -16.04 -5.56 15.27
C GLN A 36 -15.25 -4.58 14.39
N ILE A 37 -14.12 -4.08 14.91
CA ILE A 37 -13.23 -3.18 14.16
C ILE A 37 -12.56 -3.91 12.99
N GLU A 38 -11.95 -5.07 13.25
CA GLU A 38 -11.22 -5.86 12.25
C GLU A 38 -12.11 -6.34 11.10
N ASN A 39 -13.37 -6.67 11.40
CA ASN A 39 -14.35 -7.10 10.39
C ASN A 39 -15.18 -5.94 9.81
N HIS A 40 -14.82 -4.69 10.12
CA HIS A 40 -15.50 -3.48 9.66
C HIS A 40 -17.02 -3.47 9.93
N LEU A 41 -17.46 -4.00 11.07
CA LEU A 41 -18.88 -4.15 11.44
C LEU A 41 -19.44 -2.84 12.02
N TYR A 42 -19.33 -1.76 11.25
CA TYR A 42 -19.78 -0.43 11.65
C TYR A 42 -21.13 -0.07 11.03
N LYS A 43 -22.10 0.36 11.84
CA LYS A 43 -23.41 0.83 11.35
C LYS A 43 -23.37 2.24 10.75
N SER A 44 -22.43 3.08 11.20
CA SER A 44 -22.29 4.48 10.77
C SER A 44 -20.88 5.00 11.08
N ALA A 45 -20.53 6.17 10.53
CA ALA A 45 -19.30 6.87 10.91
C ALA A 45 -19.26 7.18 12.41
N THR A 46 -20.38 7.63 13.01
CA THR A 46 -20.43 7.88 14.47
C THR A 46 -20.27 6.61 15.30
N HIS A 47 -20.81 5.48 14.85
CA HIS A 47 -20.60 4.18 15.49
C HIS A 47 -19.13 3.78 15.47
N ARG A 48 -18.46 3.95 14.32
CA ARG A 48 -17.02 3.71 14.19
C ARG A 48 -16.20 4.60 15.13
N ALA A 49 -16.55 5.88 15.26
CA ALA A 49 -15.86 6.81 16.17
C ALA A 49 -15.96 6.32 17.62
N SER A 50 -17.19 6.03 18.06
CA SER A 50 -17.45 5.56 19.42
C SER A 50 -16.69 4.27 19.73
N LEU A 51 -16.67 3.31 18.79
CA LEU A 51 -15.95 2.06 18.94
C LEU A 51 -14.45 2.28 19.09
N LEU A 52 -13.84 3.08 18.21
CA LEU A 52 -12.41 3.38 18.27
C LEU A 52 -12.04 4.08 19.59
N ILE A 53 -12.82 5.08 20.00
CA ILE A 53 -12.61 5.79 21.27
C ILE A 53 -12.71 4.81 22.45
N ALA A 54 -13.72 3.94 22.47
CA ALA A 54 -13.90 2.95 23.52
C ALA A 54 -12.70 1.99 23.59
N VAL A 55 -12.25 1.46 22.45
CA VAL A 55 -11.13 0.52 22.41
C VAL A 55 -9.82 1.18 22.86
N TRP A 56 -9.50 2.37 22.35
CA TRP A 56 -8.31 3.12 22.81
C TRP A 56 -8.34 3.39 24.31
N SER A 57 -9.50 3.78 24.85
CA SER A 57 -9.67 4.04 26.27
C SER A 57 -9.53 2.78 27.13
N CYS A 58 -10.01 1.63 26.63
CA CYS A 58 -9.93 0.37 27.35
C CYS A 58 -8.54 -0.28 27.29
N LEU A 59 -7.79 -0.11 26.19
CA LEU A 59 -6.48 -0.73 26.02
C LEU A 59 -5.46 -0.24 27.05
N GLY A 60 -5.51 1.05 27.42
CA GLY A 60 -4.57 1.65 28.39
C GLY A 60 -4.56 0.95 29.75
N GLY A 61 -5.65 0.29 30.13
CA GLY A 61 -5.77 -0.48 31.38
C GLY A 61 -5.48 -1.98 31.27
N ARG A 62 -5.22 -2.52 30.07
CA ARG A 62 -5.17 -3.98 29.81
C ARG A 62 -4.00 -4.45 28.94
N LEU A 63 -2.97 -3.64 28.78
CA LEU A 63 -1.83 -3.91 27.88
C LEU A 63 -1.16 -5.27 28.10
N GLY A 64 -0.99 -5.70 29.36
CA GLY A 64 -0.38 -6.99 29.72
C GLY A 64 -1.19 -8.23 29.32
N TYR A 65 -2.44 -8.07 28.86
CA TYR A 65 -3.30 -9.18 28.45
C TYR A 65 -3.06 -9.60 26.99
N PHE A 66 -2.52 -8.72 26.15
CA PHE A 66 -2.39 -8.97 24.72
C PHE A 66 -1.01 -9.55 24.38
N ARG A 67 -1.00 -10.81 23.90
CA ARG A 67 0.23 -11.46 23.39
C ARG A 67 0.82 -10.80 22.14
N ASN A 68 0.03 -10.02 21.39
CA ASN A 68 0.47 -9.36 20.16
C ASN A 68 -0.01 -7.90 20.13
N ILE A 69 0.35 -7.16 21.17
CA ILE A 69 -0.08 -5.78 21.38
C ILE A 69 0.41 -4.83 20.26
N GLU A 70 1.55 -5.14 19.64
CA GLU A 70 2.07 -4.40 18.48
C GLU A 70 1.13 -4.48 17.27
N LYS A 71 0.69 -5.69 16.90
CA LYS A 71 -0.27 -5.87 15.81
C LYS A 71 -1.60 -5.16 16.10
N VAL A 72 -2.08 -5.24 17.34
CA VAL A 72 -3.31 -4.57 17.78
C VAL A 72 -3.16 -3.05 17.65
N PHE A 73 -2.02 -2.50 18.07
CA PHE A 73 -1.73 -1.08 17.95
C PHE A 73 -1.75 -0.61 16.50
N HIS A 74 -0.99 -1.24 15.61
CA HIS A 74 -0.93 -0.83 14.20
C HIS A 74 -2.28 -0.98 13.50
N MET A 75 -3.08 -2.00 13.85
CA MET A 75 -4.44 -2.13 13.34
C MET A 75 -5.33 -0.96 13.79
N LEU A 76 -5.34 -0.63 15.08
CA LEU A 76 -6.15 0.48 15.59
C LEU A 76 -5.68 1.84 15.12
N TYR A 77 -4.36 2.01 14.99
CA TYR A 77 -3.75 3.20 14.43
C TYR A 77 -4.23 3.42 13.00
N LYS A 78 -4.13 2.38 12.16
CA LYS A 78 -4.64 2.38 10.79
C LYS A 78 -6.13 2.73 10.75
N GLU A 79 -6.97 2.03 11.51
CA GLU A 79 -8.42 2.27 11.50
C GLU A 79 -8.79 3.68 11.97
N SER A 80 -8.05 4.21 12.94
CA SER A 80 -8.24 5.58 13.44
C SER A 80 -7.83 6.63 12.41
N ALA A 81 -6.67 6.45 11.77
CA ALA A 81 -6.20 7.35 10.72
C ALA A 81 -7.12 7.34 9.50
N LEU A 82 -7.54 6.16 9.01
CA LEU A 82 -8.50 6.05 7.91
C LEU A 82 -9.83 6.71 8.23
N MET A 83 -10.26 6.64 9.49
CA MET A 83 -11.43 7.36 9.94
C MET A 83 -11.23 8.88 9.94
N VAL A 84 -10.11 9.36 10.50
CA VAL A 84 -9.76 10.79 10.62
C VAL A 84 -9.58 11.45 9.24
N PHE A 85 -8.95 10.76 8.31
CA PHE A 85 -8.75 11.25 6.94
C PHE A 85 -10.00 11.10 6.06
N GLY A 86 -10.97 10.29 6.46
CA GLY A 86 -12.23 10.12 5.73
C GLY A 86 -13.09 11.39 5.71
N GLY A 87 -13.84 11.61 4.62
CA GLY A 87 -14.65 12.83 4.42
C GLY A 87 -15.66 13.13 5.55
N HIS A 88 -16.21 12.10 6.19
CA HIS A 88 -17.19 12.24 7.28
C HIS A 88 -16.63 12.84 8.57
N TRP A 89 -15.30 12.79 8.78
CA TRP A 89 -14.67 13.27 10.01
C TRP A 89 -14.70 14.79 10.13
N ALA A 90 -14.62 15.50 9.00
CA ALA A 90 -14.67 16.96 8.98
C ALA A 90 -15.95 17.50 9.64
N SER A 91 -17.10 16.91 9.31
CA SER A 91 -18.42 17.22 9.85
C SER A 91 -18.73 16.59 11.21
N MET A 92 -17.82 15.79 11.77
CA MET A 92 -18.07 15.08 13.02
C MET A 92 -18.07 16.04 14.21
N ASP A 93 -18.95 15.78 15.18
CA ASP A 93 -19.05 16.56 16.40
C ASP A 93 -17.70 16.63 17.15
N ILE A 94 -17.40 17.81 17.69
CA ILE A 94 -16.17 18.08 18.44
C ILE A 94 -15.97 17.14 19.63
N LEU A 95 -17.05 16.57 20.18
CA LEU A 95 -17.00 15.59 21.26
C LEU A 95 -16.27 14.30 20.85
N TYR A 96 -16.49 13.80 19.62
CA TYR A 96 -15.78 12.62 19.12
C TYR A 96 -14.31 12.94 18.84
N LYS A 97 -14.03 14.11 18.27
CA LYS A 97 -12.65 14.57 18.02
C LYS A 97 -11.86 14.68 19.32
N ARG A 98 -12.43 15.33 20.34
CA ARG A 98 -11.84 15.44 21.69
C ARG A 98 -11.72 14.07 22.36
N GLY A 99 -12.71 13.21 22.22
CA GLY A 99 -12.69 11.86 22.78
C GLY A 99 -11.54 11.03 22.22
N LEU A 100 -11.38 11.00 20.90
CA LEU A 100 -10.31 10.27 20.23
C LEU A 100 -8.94 10.86 20.56
N ALA A 101 -8.78 12.19 20.50
CA ALA A 101 -7.53 12.84 20.86
C ALA A 101 -7.10 12.53 22.31
N ARG A 102 -8.03 12.59 23.27
CA ARG A 102 -7.75 12.24 24.67
C ARG A 102 -7.34 10.78 24.81
N ALA A 103 -8.04 9.86 24.16
CA ALA A 103 -7.72 8.43 24.23
C ALA A 103 -6.32 8.16 23.66
N LEU A 104 -5.96 8.78 22.53
CA LEU A 104 -4.62 8.67 21.93
C LEU A 104 -3.52 9.26 22.82
N ILE A 105 -3.73 10.43 23.43
CA ILE A 105 -2.76 11.07 24.35
C ILE A 105 -2.56 10.21 25.60
N GLN A 106 -3.65 9.69 26.18
CA GLN A 106 -3.55 8.82 27.35
C GLN A 106 -2.78 7.55 27.04
N TYR A 107 -2.96 7.02 25.83
CA TYR A 107 -2.35 5.77 25.40
C TYR A 107 -0.89 5.92 24.95
N SER A 108 -0.52 7.03 24.31
CA SER A 108 0.83 7.26 23.74
C SER A 108 1.94 7.07 24.78
N HIS A 109 1.74 7.59 25.99
CA HIS A 109 2.73 7.50 27.07
C HIS A 109 2.91 6.08 27.61
N ILE A 110 1.86 5.25 27.59
CA ILE A 110 1.92 3.90 28.13
C ILE A 110 2.50 2.94 27.06
N MET A 111 2.17 3.19 25.79
CA MET A 111 2.49 2.31 24.68
C MET A 111 3.95 2.33 24.26
N GLY A 112 4.67 3.43 24.50
CA GLY A 112 6.10 3.54 24.16
C GLY A 112 6.97 2.42 24.75
N ARG A 113 6.51 1.74 25.81
CA ARG A 113 7.20 0.59 26.42
C ARG A 113 6.97 -0.74 25.69
N TYR A 114 5.94 -0.83 24.86
CA TYR A 114 5.50 -2.05 24.18
C TYR A 114 5.68 -1.98 22.67
N VAL A 115 5.57 -0.78 22.10
CA VAL A 115 5.74 -0.53 20.66
C VAL A 115 6.60 0.70 20.48
N GLU A 116 7.77 0.47 19.91
CA GLU A 116 8.72 1.51 19.54
C GLU A 116 8.10 2.49 18.54
N GLY A 117 8.35 3.79 18.72
CA GLY A 117 7.80 4.85 17.88
C GLY A 117 6.30 5.14 18.05
N SER A 118 5.58 4.39 18.90
CA SER A 118 4.13 4.59 19.09
C SER A 118 3.76 5.98 19.62
N GLU A 119 4.60 6.61 20.43
CA GLU A 119 4.38 7.96 20.93
C GLU A 119 4.36 8.99 19.79
N GLY A 120 5.34 8.93 18.88
CA GLY A 120 5.43 9.79 17.71
C GLY A 120 4.23 9.59 16.77
N LEU A 121 3.85 8.33 16.52
CA LEU A 121 2.67 7.99 15.71
C LEU A 121 1.38 8.56 16.31
N CYS A 122 1.14 8.34 17.60
CA CYS A 122 -0.03 8.87 18.30
C CYS A 122 -0.05 10.40 18.31
N SER A 123 1.09 11.05 18.55
CA SER A 123 1.21 12.52 18.54
C SER A 123 0.83 13.09 17.17
N ALA A 124 1.38 12.53 16.08
CA ALA A 124 1.03 12.94 14.73
C ALA A 124 -0.47 12.74 14.42
N LEU A 125 -1.05 11.61 14.84
CA LEU A 125 -2.48 11.35 14.63
C LEU A 125 -3.38 12.30 15.46
N VAL A 126 -2.97 12.69 16.68
CA VAL A 126 -3.69 13.67 17.49
C VAL A 126 -3.76 15.03 16.78
N MET A 127 -2.68 15.44 16.10
CA MET A 127 -2.71 16.66 15.28
C MET A 127 -3.69 16.52 14.11
N ALA A 128 -3.64 15.39 13.40
CA ALA A 128 -4.56 15.11 12.29
C ALA A 128 -6.03 15.01 12.72
N VAL A 129 -6.33 14.62 13.96
CA VAL A 129 -7.70 14.54 14.50
C VAL A 129 -8.44 15.88 14.39
N TYR A 130 -7.74 17.00 14.62
CA TYR A 130 -8.37 18.32 14.60
C TYR A 130 -8.37 18.94 13.20
N ASP A 131 -7.29 18.74 12.46
CA ASP A 131 -7.14 19.30 11.12
C ASP A 131 -6.45 18.30 10.18
N PRO A 132 -7.21 17.30 9.67
CA PRO A 132 -6.62 16.20 8.92
C PRO A 132 -6.01 16.65 7.60
N TRP A 133 -6.52 17.71 6.97
CA TRP A 133 -6.15 18.14 5.62
C TRP A 133 -5.71 19.61 5.55
N GLY A 134 -5.60 20.31 6.67
CA GLY A 134 -5.32 21.74 6.69
C GLY A 134 -3.85 22.14 6.57
N ASP A 135 -2.94 21.19 6.39
CA ASP A 135 -1.59 21.53 5.98
C ASP A 135 -1.60 22.35 4.66
N PRO A 136 -0.91 23.50 4.58
CA PRO A 136 -0.92 24.33 3.38
C PRO A 136 -0.41 23.62 2.12
N ILE A 137 0.60 22.75 2.26
CA ILE A 137 1.16 21.96 1.16
C ILE A 137 0.12 20.98 0.65
N ILE A 138 -0.55 20.27 1.55
CA ILE A 138 -1.64 19.36 1.18
C ILE A 138 -2.78 20.11 0.49
N ARG A 139 -3.19 21.28 0.98
CA ARG A 139 -4.23 22.09 0.32
C ARG A 139 -3.85 22.51 -1.09
N ARG A 140 -2.61 22.96 -1.30
CA ARG A 140 -2.09 23.29 -2.64
C ARG A 140 -2.09 22.07 -3.57
N LEU A 141 -1.67 20.90 -3.07
CA LEU A 141 -1.71 19.65 -3.83
C LEU A 141 -3.14 19.25 -4.23
N LEU A 142 -4.11 19.38 -3.31
CA LEU A 142 -5.52 19.09 -3.58
C LEU A 142 -6.11 20.04 -4.64
N ASN A 143 -5.67 21.31 -4.65
CA ASN A 143 -6.05 22.30 -5.65
C ASN A 143 -5.26 22.18 -6.97
N GLN A 144 -4.39 21.16 -7.10
CA GLN A 144 -3.51 20.97 -8.25
C GLN A 144 -2.55 22.15 -8.52
N GLU A 145 -2.25 22.92 -7.48
CA GLU A 145 -1.29 24.01 -7.56
C GLU A 145 0.15 23.46 -7.57
N ASP A 146 1.04 24.17 -8.24
CA ASP A 146 2.46 23.87 -8.16
C ASP A 146 2.95 24.10 -6.72
N VAL A 147 3.76 23.17 -6.25
CA VAL A 147 4.37 23.20 -4.91
C VAL A 147 5.86 23.04 -5.12
N GLU A 148 6.62 23.95 -4.53
CA GLU A 148 8.07 23.88 -4.60
C GLU A 148 8.58 22.62 -3.91
N LEU A 149 9.54 21.94 -4.55
CA LEU A 149 10.04 20.64 -4.11
C LEU A 149 10.59 20.68 -2.67
N HIS A 150 11.20 21.80 -2.26
CA HIS A 150 11.78 21.94 -0.92
C HIS A 150 10.70 21.93 0.18
N LEU A 151 9.57 22.62 -0.04
CA LEU A 151 8.44 22.64 0.88
C LEU A 151 7.77 21.27 0.98
N LEU A 152 7.67 20.57 -0.15
CA LEU A 152 7.11 19.22 -0.18
C LEU A 152 7.98 18.22 0.60
N LYS A 153 9.31 18.35 0.51
CA LYS A 153 10.25 17.56 1.30
C LYS A 153 10.11 17.85 2.80
N GLU A 154 10.03 19.12 3.18
CA GLU A 154 9.84 19.52 4.58
C GLU A 154 8.56 18.91 5.17
N PHE A 155 7.44 19.00 4.43
CA PHE A 155 6.19 18.35 4.83
C PHE A 155 6.37 16.84 5.04
N ILE A 156 6.96 16.14 4.07
CA ILE A 156 7.17 14.68 4.14
C ILE A 156 8.06 14.30 5.32
N SER A 157 9.10 15.08 5.61
CA SER A 157 9.98 14.84 6.76
C SER A 157 9.32 15.13 8.11
N SER A 158 8.24 15.91 8.14
CA SER A 158 7.52 16.26 9.36
C SER A 158 6.49 15.21 9.79
N GLU A 159 6.08 14.31 8.89
CA GLU A 159 5.01 13.34 9.14
C GLU A 159 5.57 11.90 9.17
N PRO A 160 5.16 11.05 10.14
CA PRO A 160 5.57 9.65 10.15
C PRO A 160 5.16 8.92 8.86
N HIS A 161 6.04 8.06 8.34
CA HIS A 161 5.80 7.35 7.07
C HIS A 161 4.51 6.52 7.05
N GLU A 162 4.16 5.90 8.17
CA GLU A 162 2.93 5.14 8.32
C GLU A 162 1.68 6.02 8.16
N LEU A 163 1.68 7.21 8.77
CA LEU A 163 0.58 8.16 8.65
C LEU A 163 0.50 8.73 7.22
N LEU A 164 1.64 9.05 6.62
CA LEU A 164 1.73 9.55 5.25
C LEU A 164 1.19 8.54 4.23
N LEU A 165 1.47 7.23 4.40
CA LEU A 165 0.90 6.17 3.55
C LEU A 165 -0.63 6.08 3.68
N LEU A 166 -1.16 6.17 4.91
CA LEU A 166 -2.60 6.13 5.15
C LEU A 166 -3.31 7.36 4.57
N ARG A 167 -2.65 8.52 4.64
CA ARG A 167 -3.09 9.74 3.95
C ARG A 167 -3.15 9.54 2.44
N ILE A 168 -2.10 8.97 1.84
CA ILE A 168 -2.06 8.64 0.41
C ILE A 168 -3.19 7.66 0.05
N GLU A 169 -3.40 6.60 0.83
CA GLU A 169 -4.50 5.65 0.63
C GLU A 169 -5.86 6.38 0.61
N CYS A 170 -6.10 7.30 1.55
CA CYS A 170 -7.32 8.11 1.56
C CYS A 170 -7.45 9.04 0.35
N LEU A 171 -6.36 9.67 -0.11
CA LEU A 171 -6.37 10.48 -1.33
C LEU A 171 -6.75 9.65 -2.56
N VAL A 172 -6.20 8.44 -2.68
CA VAL A 172 -6.52 7.53 -3.78
C VAL A 172 -7.98 7.11 -3.73
N ASN A 173 -8.47 6.70 -2.56
CA ASN A 173 -9.88 6.32 -2.38
C ASN A 173 -10.85 7.47 -2.65
N ALA A 174 -10.38 8.70 -2.51
CA ALA A 174 -11.12 9.92 -2.81
C ALA A 174 -10.90 10.45 -4.24
N HIS A 175 -10.23 9.68 -5.11
CA HIS A 175 -9.90 10.04 -6.49
C HIS A 175 -8.96 11.25 -6.68
N PHE A 176 -8.26 11.68 -5.63
CA PHE A 176 -7.18 12.69 -5.70
C PHE A 176 -5.84 12.05 -6.11
N GLU A 177 -5.85 11.26 -7.18
CA GLU A 177 -4.73 10.40 -7.55
C GLU A 177 -3.47 11.16 -7.96
N GLU A 178 -3.58 12.35 -8.56
CA GLU A 178 -2.37 13.13 -8.90
C GLU A 178 -1.69 13.76 -7.68
N ALA A 179 -2.46 14.17 -6.67
CA ALA A 179 -1.90 14.59 -5.39
C ALA A 179 -1.18 13.41 -4.71
N ALA A 180 -1.79 12.21 -4.74
CA ALA A 180 -1.19 10.99 -4.25
C ALA A 180 0.12 10.65 -4.99
N ILE A 181 0.16 10.71 -6.32
CA ILE A 181 1.37 10.45 -7.14
C ILE A 181 2.49 11.43 -6.78
N ARG A 182 2.18 12.72 -6.62
CA ARG A 182 3.18 13.74 -6.24
C ARG A 182 3.78 13.47 -4.86
N LEU A 183 2.94 13.12 -3.88
CA LEU A 183 3.41 12.73 -2.55
C LEU A 183 4.28 11.48 -2.64
N LEU A 184 3.83 10.43 -3.33
CA LEU A 184 4.57 9.18 -3.49
C LEU A 184 5.96 9.38 -4.10
N ARG A 185 6.06 10.15 -5.18
CA ARG A 185 7.35 10.47 -5.83
C ARG A 185 8.30 11.20 -4.88
N CYS A 186 7.80 12.20 -4.15
CA CYS A 186 8.64 12.95 -3.23
C CYS A 186 9.02 12.13 -1.99
N SER A 187 8.14 11.23 -1.52
CA SER A 187 8.45 10.29 -0.44
C SER A 187 9.51 9.29 -0.85
N LEU A 188 9.43 8.75 -2.06
CA LEU A 188 10.45 7.87 -2.62
C LEU A 188 11.80 8.56 -2.73
N TYR A 189 11.84 9.78 -3.26
CA TYR A 189 13.06 10.57 -3.33
C TYR A 189 13.68 10.77 -1.94
N SER A 190 12.86 11.09 -0.95
CA SER A 190 13.32 11.32 0.42
C SER A 190 13.93 10.03 1.01
N VAL A 191 13.20 8.91 1.00
CA VAL A 191 13.68 7.64 1.57
C VAL A 191 14.89 7.08 0.82
N SER A 192 14.98 7.28 -0.50
CA SER A 192 16.12 6.81 -1.30
C SER A 192 17.38 7.66 -1.15
N ALA A 193 17.26 8.96 -0.85
CA ALA A 193 18.40 9.82 -0.55
C ALA A 193 19.10 9.45 0.78
N PHE A 194 18.33 8.99 1.78
CA PHE A 194 18.88 8.52 3.06
C PHE A 194 19.49 7.11 2.97
N SER A 195 19.05 6.30 1.99
CA SER A 195 19.54 4.92 1.80
C SER A 195 20.98 4.80 1.31
N LEU A 196 21.66 5.91 0.99
CA LEU A 196 23.08 5.88 0.61
C LEU A 196 24.03 5.92 1.82
N ASN A 197 23.55 6.32 3.00
CA ASN A 197 24.42 6.54 4.16
C ASN A 197 24.05 5.79 5.45
N ASP A 198 22.83 5.30 5.65
CA ASP A 198 22.44 4.82 6.99
C ASP A 198 21.92 3.38 7.01
N GLU A 199 22.62 2.53 7.76
CA GLU A 199 22.07 1.31 8.39
C GLU A 199 20.98 1.64 9.43
N GLU A 200 20.71 2.93 9.69
CA GLU A 200 19.70 3.44 10.60
C GLU A 200 18.52 4.06 9.82
N CYS A 201 17.70 3.21 9.20
CA CYS A 201 16.36 3.64 8.74
C CYS A 201 15.33 3.03 9.69
N ASP A 202 14.81 3.88 10.57
CA ASP A 202 13.55 3.80 11.34
C ASP A 202 12.98 2.37 11.47
N ASN A 203 13.32 1.70 12.58
CA ASN A 203 12.76 0.40 13.01
C ASN A 203 12.87 -0.77 12.02
N GLY A 204 13.81 -0.75 11.06
CA GLY A 204 14.01 -1.84 10.11
C GLY A 204 12.88 -1.99 9.08
N LYS A 205 11.93 -1.04 9.02
CA LYS A 205 10.87 -1.00 8.01
C LYS A 205 11.37 -0.21 6.79
N ASN A 206 11.71 -0.93 5.72
CA ASN A 206 12.10 -0.31 4.46
C ASN A 206 10.89 0.32 3.73
N TRP A 207 10.61 1.59 4.04
CA TRP A 207 9.48 2.37 3.51
C TRP A 207 9.53 2.63 2.00
N LYS A 208 10.69 2.40 1.34
CA LYS A 208 10.81 2.47 -0.12
C LYS A 208 9.76 1.60 -0.82
N TRP A 209 9.55 0.38 -0.33
CA TRP A 209 8.72 -0.60 -1.03
C TRP A 209 7.23 -0.26 -0.99
N PRO A 210 6.61 0.04 0.17
CA PRO A 210 5.23 0.49 0.21
C PRO A 210 4.95 1.70 -0.72
N TYR A 211 5.83 2.70 -0.74
CA TYR A 211 5.67 3.85 -1.62
C TYR A 211 5.80 3.46 -3.10
N MET A 212 6.79 2.62 -3.45
CA MET A 212 6.97 2.18 -4.83
C MET A 212 5.78 1.36 -5.32
N GLU A 213 5.23 0.48 -4.49
CA GLU A 213 4.05 -0.32 -4.82
C GLU A 213 2.82 0.55 -5.13
N TRP A 214 2.55 1.52 -4.25
CA TRP A 214 1.45 2.45 -4.47
C TRP A 214 1.64 3.29 -5.74
N LEU A 215 2.85 3.80 -5.98
CA LEU A 215 3.15 4.59 -7.16
C LEU A 215 2.93 3.78 -8.44
N LEU A 216 3.50 2.57 -8.53
CA LEU A 216 3.39 1.72 -9.72
C LEU A 216 1.94 1.33 -9.99
N ARG A 217 1.15 1.06 -8.94
CA ARG A 217 -0.30 0.79 -9.08
C ARG A 217 -1.06 1.98 -9.65
N LEU A 218 -0.84 3.19 -9.13
CA LEU A 218 -1.53 4.38 -9.63
C LEU A 218 -1.14 4.71 -11.08
N LEU A 219 0.16 4.62 -11.40
CA LEU A 219 0.62 4.82 -12.77
C LEU A 219 0.02 3.79 -13.73
N PHE A 220 -0.11 2.53 -13.28
CA PHE A 220 -0.74 1.48 -14.07
C PHE A 220 -2.23 1.76 -14.33
N ARG A 221 -3.00 2.10 -13.29
CA ARG A 221 -4.42 2.49 -13.43
C ARG A 221 -4.61 3.68 -14.38
N LYS A 222 -3.71 4.66 -14.31
CA LYS A 222 -3.68 5.83 -15.19
C LYS A 222 -3.12 5.55 -16.59
N ARG A 223 -2.74 4.30 -16.89
CA ARG A 223 -2.15 3.86 -18.16
C ARG A 223 -0.87 4.62 -18.53
N LYS A 224 -0.10 5.07 -17.53
CA LYS A 224 1.16 5.80 -17.70
C LYS A 224 2.35 4.83 -17.77
N LEU A 225 2.39 3.97 -18.80
CA LEU A 225 3.43 2.93 -18.94
C LEU A 225 4.85 3.52 -19.01
N ASN A 226 5.03 4.65 -19.70
CA ASN A 226 6.33 5.32 -19.78
C ASN A 226 6.83 5.78 -18.40
N ASP A 227 5.93 6.26 -17.54
CA ASP A 227 6.28 6.64 -16.18
C ASP A 227 6.68 5.39 -15.37
N ILE A 228 5.97 4.26 -15.50
CA ILE A 228 6.37 3.00 -14.86
C ILE A 228 7.79 2.59 -15.27
N ILE A 229 8.11 2.67 -16.56
CA ILE A 229 9.45 2.36 -17.07
C ILE A 229 10.49 3.33 -16.48
N LEU A 230 10.16 4.63 -16.39
CA LEU A 230 11.05 5.63 -15.82
C LEU A 230 11.30 5.38 -14.33
N GLU A 231 10.25 5.16 -13.52
CA GLU A 231 10.37 4.91 -12.08
C GLU A 231 11.13 3.61 -11.78
N THR A 232 10.98 2.59 -12.64
CA THR A 232 11.69 1.29 -12.48
C THR A 232 13.08 1.28 -13.11
N SER A 233 13.48 2.32 -13.84
CA SER A 233 14.78 2.38 -14.53
C SER A 233 15.97 2.31 -13.57
N SER A 234 15.84 2.89 -12.38
CA SER A 234 16.85 2.90 -11.33
C SER A 234 16.84 1.64 -10.44
N CYS A 235 15.82 0.79 -10.57
CA CYS A 235 15.71 -0.46 -9.82
C CYS A 235 16.69 -1.51 -10.34
N SER A 236 17.41 -2.16 -9.43
CA SER A 236 18.22 -3.35 -9.75
C SER A 236 17.33 -4.53 -10.19
N CYS A 237 17.93 -5.59 -10.72
CA CYS A 237 17.19 -6.81 -11.03
C CYS A 237 16.62 -7.49 -9.78
N HIS A 238 17.31 -7.43 -8.64
CA HIS A 238 16.80 -7.89 -7.34
C HIS A 238 15.59 -7.08 -6.87
N ASP A 239 15.63 -5.76 -7.04
CA ASP A 239 14.49 -4.88 -6.75
C ASP A 239 13.28 -5.24 -7.62
N GLY A 240 13.51 -5.51 -8.90
CA GLY A 240 12.47 -5.95 -9.83
C GLY A 240 11.81 -7.26 -9.41
N VAL A 241 12.60 -8.28 -9.07
CA VAL A 241 12.10 -9.55 -8.52
C VAL A 241 11.26 -9.31 -7.27
N ARG A 242 11.73 -8.46 -6.35
CA ARG A 242 11.00 -8.11 -5.12
C ARG A 242 9.66 -7.45 -5.41
N LEU A 243 9.62 -6.47 -6.32
CA LEU A 243 8.38 -5.78 -6.72
C LEU A 243 7.39 -6.75 -7.37
N ILE A 244 7.86 -7.64 -8.24
CA ILE A 244 7.03 -8.66 -8.89
C ILE A 244 6.43 -9.59 -7.83
N TYR A 245 7.23 -10.13 -6.90
CA TYR A 245 6.72 -11.02 -5.85
C TYR A 245 5.65 -10.36 -5.00
N ARG A 246 5.88 -9.11 -4.56
CA ARG A 246 4.92 -8.42 -3.71
C ARG A 246 3.63 -8.08 -4.47
N SER A 247 3.72 -7.70 -5.75
CA SER A 247 2.56 -7.53 -6.62
C SER A 247 1.82 -8.86 -6.86
N PHE A 248 2.54 -9.96 -7.04
CA PHE A 248 1.97 -11.28 -7.31
C PHE A 248 1.18 -11.84 -6.11
N GLN A 249 1.65 -11.56 -4.89
CA GLN A 249 1.04 -11.99 -3.63
C GLN A 249 -0.10 -11.08 -3.16
N SER A 250 -0.22 -9.87 -3.71
CA SER A 250 -1.25 -8.94 -3.29
C SER A 250 -2.63 -9.33 -3.84
N SER A 251 -3.64 -9.22 -2.99
CA SER A 251 -5.06 -9.42 -3.32
C SER A 251 -5.78 -8.15 -3.79
N ILE A 252 -5.03 -7.06 -4.00
CA ILE A 252 -5.59 -5.76 -4.40
C ILE A 252 -5.96 -5.81 -5.89
N GLU A 253 -7.01 -5.06 -6.25
CA GLU A 253 -7.41 -4.85 -7.66
C GLU A 253 -6.23 -4.36 -8.52
N ASP A 254 -6.20 -4.80 -9.78
CA ASP A 254 -5.13 -4.56 -10.77
C ASP A 254 -3.79 -5.24 -10.49
N SER A 255 -3.60 -5.88 -9.32
CA SER A 255 -2.29 -6.41 -8.95
C SER A 255 -1.80 -7.51 -9.90
N GLU A 256 -2.70 -8.33 -10.45
CA GLU A 256 -2.34 -9.32 -11.45
C GLU A 256 -1.83 -8.69 -12.75
N ALA A 257 -2.52 -7.69 -13.27
CA ALA A 257 -2.15 -7.01 -14.52
C ALA A 257 -0.89 -6.15 -14.35
N LEU A 258 -0.72 -5.52 -13.19
CA LEU A 258 0.54 -4.87 -12.83
C LEU A 258 1.68 -5.88 -12.73
N THR A 259 1.45 -7.06 -12.14
CA THR A 259 2.47 -8.11 -12.04
C THR A 259 2.96 -8.52 -13.43
N GLU A 260 2.05 -8.75 -14.37
CA GLU A 260 2.41 -9.06 -15.77
C GLU A 260 3.26 -7.95 -16.41
N THR A 261 2.86 -6.69 -16.18
CA THR A 261 3.58 -5.51 -16.68
C THR A 261 5.00 -5.45 -16.12
N LEU A 262 5.16 -5.64 -14.81
CA LEU A 262 6.47 -5.62 -14.16
C LEU A 262 7.36 -6.78 -14.62
N ILE A 263 6.80 -8.00 -14.72
CA ILE A 263 7.53 -9.15 -15.29
C ILE A 263 8.05 -8.80 -16.68
N ASN A 264 7.20 -8.27 -17.56
CA ASN A 264 7.61 -7.93 -18.92
C ASN A 264 8.69 -6.83 -18.93
N ILE A 265 8.54 -5.76 -18.14
CA ILE A 265 9.53 -4.68 -18.07
C ILE A 265 10.89 -5.23 -17.62
N PHE A 266 10.94 -5.94 -16.50
CA PHE A 266 12.20 -6.41 -15.93
C PHE A 266 12.82 -7.53 -16.76
N LEU A 267 12.03 -8.48 -17.26
CA LEU A 267 12.53 -9.59 -18.07
C LEU A 267 13.01 -9.13 -19.45
N VAL A 268 12.26 -8.27 -20.15
CA VAL A 268 12.70 -7.72 -21.45
C VAL A 268 13.97 -6.89 -21.29
N ARG A 269 14.05 -6.07 -20.23
CA ARG A 269 15.28 -5.34 -19.91
C ARG A 269 16.46 -6.30 -19.70
N ASP A 270 16.24 -7.41 -18.99
CA ASP A 270 17.26 -8.43 -18.75
C ASP A 270 17.67 -9.19 -20.02
N LEU A 271 16.75 -9.38 -20.97
CA LEU A 271 17.04 -10.04 -22.23
C LEU A 271 17.84 -9.14 -23.19
N LEU A 272 17.48 -7.85 -23.26
CA LEU A 272 18.00 -6.90 -24.24
C LEU A 272 19.41 -6.37 -23.95
N PHE A 273 19.72 -6.04 -22.71
CA PHE A 273 21.01 -5.40 -22.39
C PHE A 273 22.10 -6.45 -22.14
N LYS A 274 23.30 -6.09 -21.67
CA LYS A 274 24.34 -7.03 -21.17
C LYS A 274 24.67 -6.85 -19.68
N SER A 275 23.67 -6.60 -18.82
CA SER A 275 23.88 -6.39 -17.37
C SER A 275 24.45 -7.61 -16.63
N ASN A 276 24.77 -7.48 -15.34
CA ASN A 276 25.33 -8.54 -14.48
C ASN A 276 24.40 -9.75 -14.21
N TYR A 277 23.16 -9.75 -14.75
CA TYR A 277 22.24 -10.90 -14.93
C TYR A 277 22.22 -12.04 -13.91
N CYS A 278 22.29 -11.73 -12.62
CA CYS A 278 22.10 -12.74 -11.59
C CYS A 278 20.63 -13.22 -11.46
N CYS A 279 19.64 -12.40 -11.89
CA CYS A 279 18.22 -12.70 -11.68
C CYS A 279 17.45 -13.16 -12.92
N THR A 280 18.05 -13.27 -14.10
CA THR A 280 17.33 -13.62 -15.34
C THR A 280 16.59 -14.96 -15.21
N SER A 281 17.22 -15.96 -14.61
CA SER A 281 16.59 -17.25 -14.31
C SER A 281 15.37 -17.08 -13.39
N GLU A 282 15.47 -16.22 -12.38
CA GLU A 282 14.38 -15.99 -11.42
C GLU A 282 13.21 -15.25 -12.06
N LEU A 283 13.48 -14.24 -12.90
CA LEU A 283 12.47 -13.54 -13.69
C LEU A 283 11.75 -14.49 -14.65
N MET A 284 12.47 -15.41 -15.29
CA MET A 284 11.89 -16.46 -16.15
C MET A 284 11.00 -17.43 -15.36
N LYS A 285 11.42 -17.85 -14.15
CA LYS A 285 10.58 -18.69 -13.28
C LYS A 285 9.32 -17.95 -12.84
N LEU A 286 9.44 -16.69 -12.43
CA LEU A 286 8.31 -15.83 -12.07
C LEU A 286 7.32 -15.68 -13.24
N TRP A 287 7.84 -15.50 -14.45
CA TRP A 287 7.01 -15.50 -15.66
C TRP A 287 6.25 -16.82 -15.82
N CYS A 288 6.92 -17.97 -15.69
CA CYS A 288 6.27 -19.28 -15.79
C CYS A 288 5.19 -19.49 -14.70
N GLU A 289 5.50 -19.14 -13.46
CA GLU A 289 4.57 -19.23 -12.33
C GLU A 289 3.35 -18.34 -12.53
N PHE A 290 3.55 -17.15 -13.10
CA PHE A 290 2.48 -16.25 -13.47
C PHE A 290 1.59 -16.82 -14.59
N GLN A 291 2.17 -17.42 -15.64
CA GLN A 291 1.38 -18.07 -16.68
C GLN A 291 0.59 -19.28 -16.15
N ALA A 292 1.19 -20.06 -15.24
CA ALA A 292 0.52 -21.18 -14.59
C ALA A 292 -0.65 -20.70 -13.72
N LYS A 293 -0.49 -19.60 -12.98
CA LYS A 293 -1.59 -18.97 -12.22
C LYS A 293 -2.75 -18.54 -13.12
N LYS A 294 -2.45 -18.05 -14.33
CA LYS A 294 -3.45 -17.72 -15.36
C LYS A 294 -4.10 -18.94 -16.01
N GLN A 295 -3.74 -20.17 -15.61
CA GLN A 295 -4.26 -21.42 -16.15
C GLN A 295 -4.14 -21.52 -17.68
N LYS A 296 -3.10 -20.89 -18.25
CA LYS A 296 -2.86 -20.99 -19.70
C LYS A 296 -2.48 -22.41 -20.08
N SER A 297 -2.92 -22.83 -21.25
CA SER A 297 -2.54 -24.10 -21.85
C SER A 297 -1.06 -24.11 -22.23
N ALA A 298 -0.46 -25.30 -22.32
CA ALA A 298 0.95 -25.44 -22.68
C ALA A 298 1.29 -24.79 -24.04
N SER A 299 0.37 -24.84 -25.03
CA SER A 299 0.55 -24.21 -26.34
C SER A 299 0.55 -22.68 -26.27
N GLU A 300 -0.32 -22.09 -25.45
CA GLU A 300 -0.34 -20.63 -25.23
C GLU A 300 0.93 -20.14 -24.53
N ILE A 301 1.42 -20.89 -23.55
CA ILE A 301 2.67 -20.59 -22.85
C ILE A 301 3.85 -20.66 -23.82
N GLN A 302 3.91 -21.68 -24.68
CA GLN A 302 4.95 -21.81 -25.70
C GLN A 302 4.95 -20.63 -26.67
N GLU A 303 3.78 -20.24 -27.18
CA GLU A 303 3.69 -19.12 -28.12
C GLU A 303 4.06 -17.78 -27.47
N ALA A 304 3.67 -17.57 -26.21
CA ALA A 304 4.07 -16.38 -25.47
C ALA A 304 5.58 -16.34 -25.18
N ALA A 305 6.17 -17.47 -24.77
CA ALA A 305 7.61 -17.59 -24.56
C ALA A 305 8.39 -17.35 -25.86
N ARG A 306 7.89 -17.87 -26.98
CA ARG A 306 8.48 -17.67 -28.31
C ARG A 306 8.51 -16.19 -28.69
N LYS A 307 7.38 -15.49 -28.55
CA LYS A 307 7.30 -14.05 -28.84
C LYS A 307 8.29 -13.25 -27.99
N LEU A 308 8.39 -13.59 -26.71
CA LEU A 308 9.30 -12.93 -25.78
C LEU A 308 10.78 -13.16 -26.16
N LEU A 309 11.17 -14.41 -26.41
CA LEU A 309 12.56 -14.77 -26.70
C LEU A 309 13.03 -14.27 -28.06
N VAL A 310 12.26 -14.55 -29.12
CA VAL A 310 12.64 -14.19 -30.49
C VAL A 310 12.74 -12.66 -30.65
N GLY A 311 11.89 -11.91 -29.94
CA GLY A 311 11.90 -10.46 -30.01
C GLY A 311 13.02 -9.78 -29.20
N HIS A 312 13.56 -10.43 -28.17
CA HIS A 312 14.34 -9.72 -27.14
C HIS A 312 15.62 -10.41 -26.65
N ALA A 313 15.79 -11.72 -26.85
CA ALA A 313 16.99 -12.41 -26.36
C ALA A 313 18.23 -12.00 -27.16
N SER A 314 19.23 -11.47 -26.47
CA SER A 314 20.50 -11.02 -27.05
C SER A 314 21.53 -12.13 -27.25
N SER A 315 21.28 -13.33 -26.70
CA SER A 315 22.18 -14.49 -26.85
C SER A 315 21.45 -15.84 -26.82
N SER A 316 22.05 -16.85 -27.44
CA SER A 316 21.57 -18.24 -27.39
C SER A 316 21.54 -18.82 -25.97
N ALA A 317 22.42 -18.37 -25.07
CA ALA A 317 22.43 -18.78 -23.67
C ALA A 317 21.09 -18.47 -22.97
N GLN A 318 20.49 -17.31 -23.25
CA GLN A 318 19.18 -16.93 -22.71
C GLN A 318 18.06 -17.81 -23.25
N PHE A 319 18.15 -18.24 -24.52
CA PHE A 319 17.21 -19.21 -25.09
C PHE A 319 17.28 -20.55 -24.36
N TYR A 320 18.48 -21.13 -24.23
CA TYR A 320 18.65 -22.42 -23.57
C TYR A 320 18.22 -22.37 -22.10
N LEU A 321 18.61 -21.32 -21.36
CA LEU A 321 18.19 -21.13 -19.97
C LEU A 321 16.66 -21.12 -19.83
N PHE A 322 15.95 -20.40 -20.70
CA PHE A 322 14.49 -20.33 -20.59
C PHE A 322 13.82 -21.65 -20.99
N VAL A 323 14.37 -22.36 -21.99
CA VAL A 323 13.91 -23.70 -22.37
C VAL A 323 14.05 -24.67 -21.21
N ASP A 324 15.17 -24.66 -20.50
CA ASP A 324 15.40 -25.51 -19.32
C ASP A 324 14.37 -25.22 -18.21
N ILE A 325 14.05 -23.94 -17.98
CA ILE A 325 13.05 -23.53 -16.99
C ILE A 325 11.63 -23.95 -17.42
N LEU A 326 11.26 -23.78 -18.69
CA LEU A 326 9.97 -24.21 -19.24
C LEU A 326 9.81 -25.73 -19.14
N TRP A 327 10.87 -26.49 -19.43
CA TRP A 327 10.89 -27.93 -19.28
C TRP A 327 10.64 -28.36 -17.83
N ALA A 328 11.26 -27.68 -16.87
CA ALA A 328 11.11 -27.99 -15.45
C ALA A 328 9.71 -27.63 -14.89
N LYS A 329 9.08 -26.55 -15.38
CA LYS A 329 7.88 -25.96 -14.76
C LYS A 329 6.56 -26.26 -15.48
N VAL A 330 6.56 -26.55 -16.78
CA VAL A 330 5.31 -26.62 -17.58
C VAL A 330 5.00 -28.05 -18.06
N SER A 331 5.86 -28.64 -18.91
CA SER A 331 5.71 -30.04 -19.39
C SER A 331 6.83 -30.40 -20.37
N LYS A 332 7.19 -31.68 -20.43
CA LYS A 332 8.14 -32.24 -21.42
C LYS A 332 7.72 -32.01 -22.88
N ASN A 333 6.43 -31.80 -23.14
CA ASN A 333 5.93 -31.57 -24.51
C ASN A 333 6.25 -30.16 -25.06
N CYS A 334 6.80 -29.25 -24.25
CA CYS A 334 7.21 -27.91 -24.71
C CYS A 334 8.54 -27.88 -25.48
N PHE A 335 9.27 -29.00 -25.50
CA PHE A 335 10.66 -29.07 -25.95
C PHE A 335 10.81 -29.13 -27.48
N TYR A 336 9.87 -29.78 -28.16
CA TYR A 336 10.01 -30.08 -29.59
C TYR A 336 9.86 -28.85 -30.50
N PHE A 337 9.36 -27.71 -30.01
CA PHE A 337 9.08 -26.56 -30.87
C PHE A 337 10.08 -25.40 -30.72
N CYS A 338 10.63 -25.15 -29.52
CA CYS A 338 11.58 -24.05 -29.32
C CYS A 338 12.94 -24.30 -30.00
N ILE A 339 13.34 -25.56 -30.18
CA ILE A 339 14.65 -25.93 -30.74
C ILE A 339 14.65 -25.90 -32.28
N ILE A 340 13.51 -26.13 -32.93
CA ILE A 340 13.44 -26.32 -34.39
C ILE A 340 13.45 -24.98 -35.18
N LYS A 341 13.25 -23.83 -34.53
CA LYS A 341 13.21 -22.51 -35.20
C LYS A 341 14.14 -21.44 -34.59
N ALA A 342 15.00 -21.82 -33.64
CA ALA A 342 16.07 -20.95 -33.13
C ALA A 342 17.35 -21.02 -33.99
N VAL A 343 17.35 -21.88 -35.01
CA VAL A 343 18.23 -21.88 -36.19
C VAL A 343 17.42 -21.29 -37.34
#